data_AF-A0A9D8GBV8-F1
#
_entry.id   AF-A0A9D8GBV8-F1
#
_cell.length_a   1.000
_cell.length_b   1.000
_cell.length_c   1.000
_cell.angle_alpha   90.00
_cell.angle_beta   90.00
_cell.angle_gamma   90.00
#
_symmetry.space_group_name_H-M   'P 1'
#
loop_
_entity.id
_entity.type
_entity.pdbx_description
1 polymer ?
#
loop_
_entity_poly.entity_id
_entity_poly.type
_entity_poly.pdbx_seq_one_letter_code
_entity_poly.pdbx_strand_id
1 'polypeptide(L)'
;MSSMNHPPVQKALNMLRAMSADEIEQQFAFERERALLIEQMELHAARAEGETAGILKGEAAGILKGEAAGLKKALARLIANGMPEDQARQILGLVDSE
;
A
#
# COMPACT_ATOMS: atom_id res chain seq x y z
N MET A 1 -52.99 -20.72 31.37
CA MET A 1 -52.18 -20.18 30.25
C MET A 1 -52.94 -20.50 28.97
N SER A 2 -53.92 -19.68 28.61
CA SER A 2 -54.74 -19.91 27.40
C SER A 2 -53.83 -19.91 26.19
N SER A 3 -53.80 -21.01 25.45
CA SER A 3 -53.17 -21.05 24.13
C SER A 3 -53.78 -19.92 23.31
N MET A 4 -52.96 -18.93 22.92
CA MET A 4 -53.35 -17.88 21.98
C MET A 4 -53.53 -18.50 20.59
N ASN A 5 -54.53 -19.37 20.46
CA ASN A 5 -54.92 -20.06 19.24
C ASN A 5 -55.88 -19.19 18.42
N HIS A 6 -55.58 -17.89 18.31
CA HIS A 6 -56.38 -16.96 17.52
C HIS A 6 -55.78 -16.91 16.10
N PRO A 7 -56.48 -17.41 15.06
CA PRO A 7 -55.89 -17.59 13.73
C PRO A 7 -55.28 -16.31 13.11
N PRO A 8 -55.87 -15.11 13.29
CA PRO A 8 -55.22 -13.85 12.90
C PRO A 8 -53.86 -13.57 13.55
N VAL A 9 -53.67 -13.92 14.81
CA VAL A 9 -52.39 -13.69 15.53
C VAL A 9 -51.32 -14.63 14.98
N GLN A 10 -51.66 -15.88 14.68
CA GLN A 10 -50.74 -16.83 14.06
C GLN A 10 -50.34 -16.39 12.64
N LYS A 11 -51.29 -15.84 11.87
CA LYS A 11 -51.02 -15.28 10.54
C LYS A 11 -50.06 -14.09 10.60
N ALA A 12 -50.28 -13.16 11.55
CA ALA A 12 -49.40 -12.01 11.75
C ALA A 12 -47.98 -12.42 12.18
N LEU A 13 -47.84 -13.42 13.07
CA LEU A 13 -46.55 -13.97 13.47
C LEU A 13 -45.79 -14.62 12.31
N ASN A 14 -46.50 -15.34 11.43
CA ASN A 14 -45.88 -15.93 10.25
C ASN A 14 -45.43 -14.87 9.23
N MET A 15 -46.22 -13.80 9.05
CA MET A 15 -45.84 -12.66 8.20
C MET A 15 -44.61 -11.93 8.74
N LEU A 16 -44.55 -11.67 10.06
CA LEU A 16 -43.38 -11.06 10.70
C LEU A 16 -42.12 -11.90 10.54
N ARG A 17 -42.23 -13.24 10.65
CA ARG A 17 -41.10 -14.15 10.41
C ARG A 17 -40.63 -14.12 8.97
N ALA A 18 -41.55 -14.07 8.01
CA ALA A 18 -41.19 -13.95 6.60
C ALA A 18 -40.49 -12.62 6.29
N MET A 19 -41.05 -11.50 6.75
CA MET A 19 -40.43 -10.17 6.60
C MET A 19 -39.07 -10.11 7.29
N SER A 20 -38.95 -10.68 8.49
CA SER A 20 -37.67 -10.74 9.22
C SER A 20 -36.64 -11.60 8.50
N ALA A 21 -37.04 -12.69 7.83
CA ALA A 21 -36.13 -13.48 7.01
C ALA A 21 -35.62 -12.68 5.80
N ASP A 22 -36.51 -11.95 5.13
CA ASP A 22 -36.15 -11.08 4.00
C ASP A 22 -35.21 -9.93 4.43
N GLU A 23 -35.45 -9.32 5.60
CA GLU A 23 -34.59 -8.28 6.17
C GLU A 23 -33.19 -8.82 6.52
N ILE A 24 -33.11 -10.03 7.06
CA ILE A 24 -31.83 -10.69 7.36
C ILE A 24 -31.06 -10.97 6.07
N GLU A 25 -31.72 -11.44 5.01
CA GLU A 25 -31.08 -11.64 3.71
C GLU A 25 -30.54 -10.33 3.12
N GLN A 26 -31.30 -9.23 3.24
CA GLN A 26 -30.85 -7.90 2.81
C GLN A 26 -29.64 -7.42 3.61
N GLN A 27 -29.64 -7.64 4.93
CA GLN A 27 -28.50 -7.29 5.79
C GLN A 27 -27.26 -8.09 5.41
N PHE A 28 -27.38 -9.40 5.20
CA PHE A 28 -26.25 -10.22 4.75
C PHE A 28 -25.72 -9.78 3.37
N ALA A 29 -26.61 -9.42 2.45
CA ALA A 29 -26.19 -8.90 1.14
C ALA A 29 -25.42 -7.57 1.28
N PHE A 30 -25.91 -6.66 2.12
CA PHE A 30 -25.25 -5.39 2.41
C PHE A 30 -23.89 -5.59 3.09
N GLU A 31 -23.81 -6.46 4.09
CA GLU A 31 -22.55 -6.77 4.78
C GLU A 31 -21.52 -7.39 3.83
N ARG A 32 -21.98 -8.26 2.92
CA ARG A 32 -21.12 -8.84 1.88
C ARG A 32 -20.59 -7.76 0.94
N GLU A 33 -21.44 -6.86 0.45
CA GLU A 33 -21.01 -5.75 -0.40
C GLU A 33 -20.01 -4.85 0.34
N ARG A 34 -20.30 -4.55 1.62
CA ARG A 34 -19.42 -3.75 2.47
C ARG A 34 -18.07 -4.44 2.69
N ALA A 35 -18.04 -5.75 2.91
CA ALA A 35 -16.80 -6.51 3.03
C ALA A 35 -15.95 -6.45 1.75
N LEU A 36 -16.59 -6.59 0.57
CA LEU A 36 -15.92 -6.47 -0.72
C LEU A 36 -15.32 -5.07 -0.94
N LEU A 37 -16.05 -4.01 -0.55
CA LEU A 37 -15.54 -2.65 -0.64
C LEU A 37 -14.33 -2.44 0.27
N ILE A 38 -14.38 -2.94 1.50
CA ILE A 38 -13.24 -2.85 2.44
C ILE A 38 -12.02 -3.56 1.85
N GLU A 39 -12.19 -4.79 1.35
CA GLU A 39 -11.11 -5.55 0.72
C GLU A 39 -10.50 -4.79 -0.47
N GLN A 40 -11.35 -4.22 -1.34
CA GLN A 40 -10.86 -3.41 -2.46
C GLN A 40 -10.10 -2.18 -1.99
N MET A 41 -10.61 -1.48 -0.97
CA MET A 41 -9.94 -0.31 -0.40
C MET A 41 -8.57 -0.67 0.19
N GLU A 42 -8.47 -1.78 0.91
CA GLU A 42 -7.20 -2.29 1.47
C GLU A 42 -6.20 -2.63 0.36
N LEU A 43 -6.64 -3.28 -0.72
CA LEU A 43 -5.79 -3.57 -1.88
C LEU A 43 -5.30 -2.29 -2.57
N HIS A 44 -6.18 -1.29 -2.71
CA HIS A 44 -5.81 0.00 -3.27
C HIS A 44 -4.79 0.73 -2.39
N ALA A 45 -4.98 0.73 -1.07
CA ALA A 45 -4.04 1.32 -0.12
C ALA A 45 -2.67 0.63 -0.19
N ALA A 46 -2.64 -0.70 -0.14
CA ALA A 46 -1.40 -1.48 -0.23
C ALA A 46 -0.64 -1.22 -1.55
N ARG A 47 -1.37 -1.07 -2.66
CA ARG A 47 -0.76 -0.73 -3.96
C ARG A 47 -0.15 0.67 -3.95
N ALA A 48 -0.87 1.65 -3.41
CA ALA A 48 -0.37 3.04 -3.32
C ALA A 48 0.86 3.14 -2.41
N GLU A 49 0.85 2.48 -1.26
CA GLU A 49 2.01 2.39 -0.36
C GLU A 49 3.18 1.68 -1.04
N GLY A 50 2.94 0.58 -1.75
CA GLY A 50 3.96 -0.14 -2.51
C GLY A 50 4.60 0.72 -3.60
N GLU A 51 3.80 1.47 -4.37
CA GLU A 51 4.28 2.36 -5.43
C GLU A 51 5.11 3.52 -4.86
N THR A 52 4.60 4.20 -3.84
CA THR A 52 5.31 5.29 -3.18
C THR A 52 6.62 4.84 -2.56
N ALA A 53 6.62 3.72 -1.83
CA ALA A 53 7.85 3.15 -1.26
C ALA A 53 8.83 2.70 -2.36
N GLY A 54 8.32 2.17 -3.48
CA GLY A 54 9.11 1.78 -4.64
C GLY A 54 9.81 2.98 -5.29
N ILE A 55 9.07 4.08 -5.51
CA ILE A 55 9.61 5.32 -6.07
C ILE A 55 10.67 5.90 -5.14
N LEU A 56 10.37 6.09 -3.86
CA LEU A 56 11.31 6.67 -2.90
C LEU A 56 12.60 5.86 -2.78
N LYS A 57 12.50 4.54 -2.67
CA LYS A 57 13.69 3.66 -2.63
C LYS A 57 14.45 3.67 -3.96
N GLY A 58 13.74 3.67 -5.08
CA GLY A 58 14.30 3.71 -6.42
C GLY A 58 15.07 4.99 -6.69
N GLU A 59 14.49 6.14 -6.37
CA GLU A 59 15.11 7.45 -6.52
C GLU A 59 16.32 7.60 -5.61
N ALA A 60 16.21 7.27 -4.32
CA ALA A 60 17.34 7.33 -3.40
C ALA A 60 18.51 6.43 -3.85
N ALA A 61 18.21 5.18 -4.24
CA ALA A 61 19.22 4.27 -4.76
C ALA A 61 19.80 4.75 -6.11
N GLY A 62 18.97 5.35 -6.95
CA GLY A 62 19.37 5.92 -8.24
C GLY A 62 20.33 7.11 -8.08
N ILE A 63 20.02 8.04 -7.16
CA ILE A 63 20.86 9.18 -6.84
C ILE A 63 22.21 8.70 -6.31
N LEU A 64 22.23 7.84 -5.28
CA LEU A 64 23.48 7.34 -4.70
C LEU A 64 24.35 6.59 -5.72
N LYS A 65 23.75 5.72 -6.54
CA LYS A 65 24.47 5.02 -7.61
C LYS A 65 24.97 5.98 -8.69
N GLY A 66 24.16 6.98 -9.03
CA GLY A 66 24.47 8.00 -10.02
C GLY A 66 25.65 8.87 -9.59
N GLU A 67 25.62 9.36 -8.35
CA GLU A 67 26.71 10.14 -7.74
C GLU A 67 28.00 9.33 -7.67
N ALA A 68 27.95 8.10 -7.15
CA ALA A 68 29.13 7.23 -7.08
C ALA A 68 29.69 6.92 -8.48
N ALA A 69 28.84 6.66 -9.47
CA ALA A 69 29.27 6.44 -10.85
C ALA A 69 29.84 7.72 -11.48
N GLY A 70 29.27 8.88 -11.17
CA GLY A 70 29.75 10.19 -11.59
C GLY A 70 31.12 10.50 -11.03
N LEU A 71 31.32 10.31 -9.73
CA LEU A 71 32.60 10.48 -9.05
C LEU A 71 33.67 9.55 -9.61
N LYS A 72 33.35 8.26 -9.84
CA LYS A 72 34.26 7.32 -10.50
C LYS A 72 34.67 7.77 -11.90
N LYS A 73 33.71 8.23 -12.71
CA LYS A 73 33.99 8.76 -14.05
C LYS A 73 34.84 10.04 -14.00
N ALA A 74 34.56 10.93 -13.06
CA ALA A 74 35.32 12.15 -12.86
C ALA A 74 36.76 11.84 -12.45
N LEU A 75 36.95 10.94 -11.48
CA LEU A 75 38.26 10.48 -11.03
C LEU A 75 39.07 9.89 -12.20
N ALA A 76 38.46 8.98 -12.97
CA ALA A 76 39.12 8.37 -14.12
C ALA A 76 39.54 9.42 -15.17
N ARG A 77 38.72 10.44 -15.42
CA ARG A 77 39.06 11.54 -16.34
C ARG A 77 40.20 12.41 -15.83
N LEU A 78 40.22 12.73 -14.53
CA LEU A 78 41.30 13.52 -13.93
C LEU A 78 42.63 12.77 -14.00
N ILE A 79 42.64 11.48 -13.67
CA ILE A 79 43.82 10.62 -13.78
C ILE A 79 44.28 10.52 -15.24
N ALA A 80 43.36 10.32 -16.18
CA ALA A 80 43.67 10.27 -17.61
C ALA A 80 44.28 11.58 -18.14
N ASN A 81 43.95 12.72 -17.53
CA ASN A 81 44.53 14.03 -17.84
C ASN A 81 45.87 14.28 -17.15
N GLY A 82 46.45 13.27 -16.48
CA GLY A 82 47.77 13.36 -15.86
C GLY A 82 47.78 13.85 -14.41
N MET A 83 46.60 13.97 -13.78
CA MET A 83 46.53 14.32 -12.36
C MET A 83 46.83 13.09 -11.49
N PRO A 84 47.68 13.20 -10.45
CA PRO A 84 47.90 12.11 -9.51
C PRO A 84 46.60 11.79 -8.75
N GLU A 85 46.37 10.50 -8.52
CA GLU A 85 45.10 9.98 -7.96
C GLU A 85 44.76 10.60 -6.60
N ASP A 86 45.75 10.79 -5.73
CA ASP A 86 45.55 11.38 -4.40
C ASP A 86 45.00 12.80 -4.49
N GLN A 87 45.55 13.61 -5.40
CA GLN A 87 45.08 14.98 -5.65
C GLN A 87 43.68 14.98 -6.27
N ALA A 88 43.41 14.05 -7.19
CA ALA A 88 42.09 13.93 -7.82
C ALA A 88 41.01 13.51 -6.81
N ARG A 89 41.33 12.59 -5.90
CA ARG A 89 40.44 12.20 -4.78
C ARG A 89 40.21 13.36 -3.82
N GLN A 90 41.23 14.16 -3.53
CA GLN A 90 41.11 15.35 -2.70
C GLN A 90 40.18 16.40 -3.30
N ILE A 91 40.30 16.69 -4.60
CA ILE A 91 39.42 17.63 -5.31
C ILE A 91 37.97 17.12 -5.34
N LEU A 92 37.78 15.81 -5.50
CA LEU A 92 36.46 15.19 -5.54
C LEU A 92 35.86 14.94 -4.15
N GLY A 93 36.55 15.32 -3.07
CA GLY A 93 36.08 15.10 -1.71
C GLY A 93 35.97 13.62 -1.31
N LEU A 94 36.73 12.74 -1.98
CA LEU A 94 36.80 11.30 -1.72
C LEU A 94 37.84 10.94 -0.65
N VAL A 95 38.32 11.93 0.12
CA VAL A 95 39.30 11.69 1.18
C VAL A 95 38.57 11.09 2.36
N ASP A 96 39.06 9.97 2.86
CA ASP A 96 38.56 9.35 4.08
C ASP A 96 38.67 10.38 5.21
N SER A 97 37.53 10.91 5.67
CA SER A 97 37.45 11.57 6.96
C SER A 97 37.61 10.48 8.01
N GLU A 98 38.74 10.47 8.72
CA GLU A 98 38.97 9.68 9.93
C GLU A 98 37.80 9.78 10.92
#